data_AF-A0A3N5NF19-F1
#
_entry.id   AF-A0A3N5NF19-F1
#
_cell.length_a   1.000
_cell.length_b   1.000
_cell.length_c   1.000
_cell.angle_alpha   90.00
_cell.angle_beta   90.00
_cell.angle_gamma   90.00
#
_symmetry.space_group_name_H-M   'P 1'
#
loop_
_entity.id
_entity.type
_entity.pdbx_description
1 polymer ?
#
loop_
_entity_poly.entity_id
_entity_poly.type
_entity_poly.pdbx_seq_one_letter_code
_entity_poly.pdbx_strand_id
1 'polypeptide(L)'
;EVICMASVVDQRHVASSNGERESRYVISTLLSIGSRQWPIEVTLTNRDTMSYRMLLGRQAIAEGILVDPASSFRQPRLRYAVYTQPER
;
A
#
# COMPACT_ATOMS: atom_id res chain seq x y z
N GLU A 1 -16.10 8.32 -2.79
CA GLU A 1 -15.22 7.71 -1.78
C GLU A 1 -15.44 6.20 -1.82
N VAL A 2 -14.42 5.39 -1.54
CA VAL A 2 -14.54 3.92 -1.47
C VAL A 2 -14.40 3.54 -0.01
N ILE A 3 -15.44 2.94 0.57
CA ILE A 3 -15.41 2.47 1.95
C ILE A 3 -14.84 1.05 1.97
N CYS A 4 -13.78 0.84 2.73
CA CYS A 4 -13.17 -0.47 2.93
C CYS A 4 -12.90 -0.72 4.42
N MET A 5 -12.79 -1.99 4.78
CA MET A 5 -12.52 -2.43 6.15
C MET A 5 -11.45 -3.52 6.11
N ALA A 6 -10.59 -3.52 7.13
CA ALA A 6 -9.58 -4.55 7.34
C ALA A 6 -9.31 -4.68 8.85
N SER A 7 -8.96 -5.88 9.30
CA SER A 7 -8.55 -6.08 10.69
C SER A 7 -7.22 -5.41 10.98
N VAL A 8 -7.14 -4.72 12.11
CA VAL A 8 -5.88 -4.24 12.66
C VAL A 8 -5.13 -5.45 13.22
N VAL A 9 -3.90 -5.64 12.77
CA VAL A 9 -3.04 -6.76 13.20
C VAL A 9 -1.94 -6.32 14.17
N ASP A 10 -1.58 -5.03 14.17
CA ASP A 10 -0.53 -4.48 15.01
C ASP A 10 -0.62 -2.94 15.09
N GLN A 11 0.19 -2.32 15.96
CA GLN A 11 0.40 -0.88 16.03
C GLN A 11 1.90 -0.59 16.22
N ARG A 12 2.48 0.25 15.36
CA ARG A 12 3.94 0.49 15.34
C ARG A 12 4.29 1.97 15.37
N HIS A 13 5.35 2.30 16.10
CA HIS A 13 5.99 3.61 16.00
C HIS A 13 6.82 3.68 14.71
N VAL A 14 6.42 4.59 13.81
CA VAL A 14 7.09 4.79 12.53
C VAL A 14 7.73 6.17 12.53
N ALA A 15 9.03 6.22 12.26
CA ALA A 15 9.75 7.46 12.01
C ALA A 15 9.56 7.89 10.55
N SER A 16 9.12 9.12 10.38
CA SER A 16 9.00 9.83 9.12
C SER A 16 10.36 10.38 8.66
N SER A 17 10.51 10.66 7.37
CA SER A 17 11.73 11.25 6.82
C SER A 17 11.99 12.68 7.33
N ASN A 18 10.97 13.35 7.87
CA ASN A 18 11.09 14.64 8.53
C ASN A 18 11.50 14.53 10.02
N GLY A 19 11.77 13.31 10.52
CA GLY A 19 12.18 13.05 11.91
C GLY A 19 11.03 12.88 12.91
N GLU A 20 9.79 13.11 12.50
CA GLU A 20 8.62 12.90 13.37
C GLU A 20 8.35 11.41 13.57
N ARG A 21 7.91 11.04 14.77
CA ARG A 21 7.47 9.67 15.08
C ARG A 21 5.99 9.68 15.33
N GLU A 22 5.27 8.79 14.65
CA GLU A 22 3.84 8.59 14.90
C GLU A 22 3.55 7.11 15.16
N SER A 23 2.49 6.85 15.92
CA SER A 23 1.97 5.51 16.11
C SER A 23 0.96 5.19 15.01
N ARG A 24 1.25 4.20 14.17
CA ARG A 24 0.40 3.80 13.03
C ARG A 24 -0.22 2.43 13.26
N TYR A 25 -1.52 2.32 12.95
CA TYR A 25 -2.15 1.01 12.83
C TYR A 25 -1.58 0.24 11.65
N VAL A 26 -1.44 -1.07 11.82
CA VAL A 26 -1.00 -2.00 10.79
C VAL A 26 -2.17 -2.90 10.41
N ILE A 27 -2.41 -3.04 9.11
CA ILE A 27 -3.35 -4.02 8.55
C ILE A 27 -2.58 -5.03 7.69
N SER A 28 -3.12 -6.23 7.55
CA SER A 28 -2.64 -7.19 6.54
C SER A 28 -3.54 -7.13 5.30
N THR A 29 -2.93 -7.13 4.12
CA THR A 29 -3.65 -7.15 2.84
C THR A 29 -2.84 -7.85 1.76
N LEU A 30 -3.51 -8.32 0.70
CA LEU A 30 -2.84 -8.90 -0.45
C LEU A 30 -2.41 -7.81 -1.44
N LEU A 31 -1.11 -7.72 -1.70
CA LEU A 31 -0.55 -6.89 -2.77
C LEU A 31 -0.54 -7.69 -4.07
N SER A 32 -1.10 -7.11 -5.14
CA SER A 32 -1.05 -7.69 -6.49
C SER A 32 -0.20 -6.82 -7.41
N ILE A 33 0.84 -7.41 -8.02
CA ILE A 33 1.70 -6.78 -9.02
C ILE A 33 1.89 -7.76 -10.18
N GLY A 34 1.43 -7.39 -11.38
CA GLY A 34 1.40 -8.30 -12.53
C GLY A 34 0.54 -9.53 -12.23
N SER A 35 1.10 -10.71 -12.45
CA SER A 35 0.48 -12.00 -12.12
C SER A 35 0.79 -12.51 -10.71
N ARG A 36 1.55 -11.75 -9.91
CA ARG A 36 1.97 -12.16 -8.57
C ARG A 36 1.10 -11.50 -7.51
N GLN A 37 0.80 -12.27 -6.48
CA GLN A 37 0.06 -11.80 -5.31
C GLN A 37 0.68 -12.38 -4.04
N TRP A 38 0.86 -11.54 -3.01
CA TRP A 38 1.38 -11.99 -1.71
C TRP A 38 0.88 -11.09 -0.58
N PRO A 39 0.81 -11.60 0.66
CA PRO A 39 0.42 -10.79 1.80
C PRO A 39 1.51 -9.77 2.15
N ILE A 40 1.09 -8.56 2.47
CA ILE A 40 1.92 -7.51 3.03
C ILE A 40 1.27 -6.91 4.27
N GLU A 41 2.08 -6.24 5.07
CA GLU A 41 1.60 -5.35 6.13
C GLU A 41 1.65 -3.90 5.66
N VAL A 42 0.58 -3.15 5.95
CA VAL A 42 0.46 -1.74 5.59
C VAL A 42 0.24 -0.92 6.84
N THR A 43 1.07 0.10 7.04
CA THR A 43 0.86 1.12 8.08
C THR A 43 -0.06 2.22 7.57
N LEU A 44 -1.10 2.56 8.33
CA LEU A 44 -2.09 3.58 7.98
C LEU A 44 -1.65 4.96 8.46
N THR A 45 -1.67 5.94 7.54
CA THR A 45 -1.35 7.35 7.78
C THR A 45 -2.03 8.22 6.73
N ASN A 46 -2.41 9.45 7.08
CA ASN A 46 -2.90 10.40 6.08
C ASN A 46 -1.72 10.91 5.21
N ARG A 47 -1.88 10.85 3.89
CA ARG A 47 -0.94 11.34 2.87
C ARG A 47 -1.67 12.02 1.71
N ASP A 48 -2.84 12.59 1.95
CA ASP A 48 -3.68 13.26 0.95
C ASP A 48 -2.95 14.32 0.11
N THR A 49 -2.00 15.04 0.72
CA THR A 49 -1.15 16.07 0.12
C THR A 49 0.04 15.55 -0.70
N MET A 50 0.36 14.26 -0.64
CA MET A 50 1.51 13.68 -1.34
C MET A 50 1.14 13.23 -2.76
N SER A 51 2.05 13.44 -3.73
CA SER A 51 1.92 12.94 -5.10
C SER A 51 1.76 11.41 -5.17
N TYR A 52 2.42 10.69 -4.26
CA TYR A 52 2.26 9.25 -4.07
C TYR A 52 1.80 8.98 -2.63
N ARG A 53 0.57 8.48 -2.49
CA ARG A 53 -0.06 8.25 -1.17
C ARG A 53 0.35 6.94 -0.52
N MET A 54 0.88 6.00 -1.30
CA MET A 54 1.36 4.70 -0.84
C MET A 54 2.86 4.59 -1.06
N LEU A 55 3.57 4.09 -0.05
CA LEU A 55 4.99 3.76 -0.12
C LEU A 55 5.14 2.27 0.15
N LEU A 56 5.72 1.54 -0.81
CA LEU A 56 6.11 0.15 -0.61
C LEU A 56 7.56 0.11 -0.12
N GLY A 57 7.74 -0.23 1.15
CA GLY A 57 9.07 -0.43 1.73
C GLY A 57 9.65 -1.79 1.35
N ARG A 58 10.93 -1.99 1.65
CA ARG A 58 11.67 -3.24 1.36
C ARG A 58 10.96 -4.51 1.87
N GLN A 59 10.27 -4.45 3.00
CA GLN A 59 9.55 -5.61 3.56
C GLN A 59 8.36 -6.05 2.70
N ALA A 60 7.75 -5.14 1.93
CA ALA A 60 6.66 -5.48 1.01
C ALA A 60 7.18 -6.05 -0.32
N ILE A 61 8.48 -5.94 -0.60
CA ILE A 61 9.12 -6.45 -1.82
C ILE A 61 9.46 -7.92 -1.59
N ALA A 62 8.65 -8.81 -2.16
CA ALA A 62 8.87 -10.25 -2.09
C ALA A 62 10.15 -10.68 -2.82
N GLU A 63 10.63 -11.88 -2.52
CA GLU A 63 11.77 -12.48 -3.22
C GLU A 63 11.54 -12.54 -4.73
N GLY A 64 12.61 -12.33 -5.50
CA GLY A 64 12.56 -12.30 -6.96
C GLY A 64 11.84 -11.08 -7.55
N ILE A 65 11.64 -10.00 -6.80
CA ILE A 65 11.19 -8.71 -7.33
C ILE A 65 12.40 -7.79 -7.50
N LEU A 66 12.51 -7.16 -8.67
CA LEU A 66 13.52 -6.14 -8.99
C LEU A 66 12.83 -4.77 -9.16
N VAL A 67 13.43 -3.73 -8.59
CA VAL A 67 13.02 -2.34 -8.83
C VAL A 67 13.99 -1.74 -9.85
N ASP A 68 13.46 -1.31 -10.99
CA ASP A 68 14.18 -0.52 -12.00
C ASP A 68 13.84 0.97 -11.83
N PRO A 69 14.76 1.80 -11.29
CA PRO A 69 14.49 3.23 -11.06
C PRO A 69 14.38 4.06 -12.34
N ALA A 70 14.86 3.56 -13.49
CA ALA A 70 14.77 4.26 -14.77
C ALA A 70 13.41 4.06 -15.46
N SER A 71 12.56 3.19 -14.89
CA SER A 71 11.26 2.83 -15.44
C SER A 71 10.13 3.23 -14.50
N SER A 72 9.01 3.69 -15.05
CA SER A 72 7.78 3.94 -14.30
C SER A 72 6.57 3.44 -15.08
N PHE A 73 5.45 3.22 -14.37
CA PHE A 73 4.15 2.87 -14.97
C PHE A 73 4.17 1.63 -15.88
N ARG A 74 4.95 0.60 -15.52
CA ARG A 74 5.04 -0.68 -16.26
C ARG A 74 3.81 -1.60 -16.11
N GLN A 75 2.88 -1.25 -15.22
CA GLN A 75 1.62 -1.98 -15.02
C GLN A 75 0.46 -1.26 -15.73
N PRO A 76 -0.57 -1.99 -16.19
CA PRO A 76 -1.78 -1.37 -16.70
C PRO A 76 -2.42 -0.45 -15.65
N ARG A 77 -2.97 0.68 -16.11
CA ARG A 77 -3.73 1.57 -15.23
C ARG A 77 -5.03 0.89 -14.82
N LEU A 78 -5.20 0.67 -13.52
CA LEU A 78 -6.44 0.12 -12.97
C LEU A 78 -7.59 1.11 -13.17
N ARG A 79 -8.78 0.56 -13.49
CA ARG A 79 -10.03 1.33 -13.58
C ARG A 79 -10.71 1.33 -12.22
N TYR A 80 -11.43 2.41 -11.89
CA TYR A 80 -12.21 2.51 -10.66
C TYR A 80 -13.33 1.47 -10.54
N ALA A 81 -13.68 0.79 -11.65
CA ALA A 81 -14.65 -0.31 -11.67
C ALA A 81 -14.31 -1.43 -10.67
N VAL A 82 -13.03 -1.62 -10.32
CA VAL A 82 -12.62 -2.64 -9.33
C VAL A 82 -13.09 -2.34 -7.90
N TYR A 83 -13.52 -1.09 -7.65
CA TYR A 83 -14.01 -0.64 -6.35
C TYR A 83 -15.52 -0.45 -6.31
N THR A 84 -16.21 -0.69 -7.43
CA THR A 84 -17.68 -0.63 -7.47
C THR A 84 -18.18 -1.87 -6.75
N GLN A 85 -18.65 -1.69 -5.51
CA GLN A 85 -19.40 -2.75 -4.84
C GLN A 85 -20.66 -3.00 -5.69
N PRO A 86 -21.02 -4.26 -6.02
CA PRO A 86 -22.37 -4.53 -6.48
C PRO A 86 -23.31 -4.02 -5.39
N GLU A 87 -24.38 -3.31 -5.79
CA GLU A 87 -25.41 -2.84 -4.87
C GLU A 87 -25.83 -4.01 -3.98
N ARG A 88 -25.80 -3.77 -2.67
CA ARG A 88 -26.07 -4.76 -1.64
C ARG A 88 -27.56 -5.02 -1.52
#